data_AF-A0A7V9TUQ1-F1
#
_entry.id   AF-A0A7V9TUQ1-F1
#
_cell.length_a   1.000
_cell.length_b   1.000
_cell.length_c   1.000
_cell.angle_alpha   90.00
_cell.angle_beta   90.00
_cell.angle_gamma   90.00
#
_symmetry.space_group_name_H-M   'P 1'
#
loop_
_entity.id
_entity.type
_entity.pdbx_description
1 polymer ?
#
loop_
_entity_poly.entity_id
_entity_poly.type
_entity_poly.pdbx_seq_one_letter_code
_entity_poly.pdbx_strand_id
1 'polypeptide(L)'
;MKAPLTIKRSDGSAGFSVIELLIVMSIISVVSGFAFMQITRAHQVMVRENAARELASNLEKARVDSLRRHPTASAQMAQVVLINATFYSVADADGNGALDAPKV
;
A
#
# COMPACT_ATOMS: atom_id res chain seq x y z
N MET A 1 77.38 4.65 -13.64
CA MET A 1 76.41 5.76 -13.83
C MET A 1 75.00 5.18 -13.78
N LYS A 2 74.18 5.54 -12.79
CA LYS A 2 72.76 5.14 -12.70
C LYS A 2 71.90 6.34 -13.06
N ALA A 3 71.00 6.19 -14.04
CA ALA A 3 70.06 7.23 -14.42
C ALA A 3 69.01 7.45 -13.32
N PRO A 4 68.55 8.69 -13.09
CA PRO A 4 67.49 8.96 -12.13
C PRO A 4 66.14 8.47 -12.67
N LEU A 5 65.40 7.74 -11.84
CA LEU A 5 64.04 7.31 -12.13
C LEU A 5 63.09 8.51 -11.99
N THR A 6 62.64 9.06 -13.12
CA THR A 6 61.56 10.06 -13.14
C THR A 6 60.24 9.38 -12.80
N ILE A 7 59.77 9.61 -11.57
CA ILE A 7 58.46 9.16 -11.10
C ILE A 7 57.40 10.03 -11.78
N LYS A 8 56.65 9.43 -12.72
CA LYS A 8 55.49 10.05 -13.33
C LYS A 8 54.35 10.03 -12.30
N ARG A 9 54.02 11.17 -11.70
CA ARG A 9 52.82 11.30 -10.86
C ARG A 9 51.59 11.14 -11.76
N SER A 10 50.70 10.23 -11.40
CA SER A 10 49.41 10.11 -12.05
C SER A 10 48.48 11.21 -11.52
N ASP A 11 48.33 12.28 -12.27
CA ASP A 11 47.28 13.28 -12.05
C ASP A 11 45.94 12.68 -12.51
N GLY A 12 45.44 11.73 -11.73
CA GLY A 12 44.24 10.94 -12.01
C GLY A 12 43.13 11.25 -11.01
N SER A 13 42.71 12.51 -10.92
CA SER A 13 41.50 12.89 -10.19
C SER A 13 40.57 13.59 -11.17
N ALA A 14 39.97 12.81 -12.07
CA ALA A 14 38.90 13.31 -12.93
C ALA A 14 37.64 13.52 -12.06
N GLY A 15 37.48 14.72 -11.53
CA GLY A 15 36.23 15.17 -10.93
C GLY A 15 35.16 15.40 -11.99
N PHE A 16 33.89 15.24 -11.61
CA PHE A 16 32.75 15.54 -12.47
C PHE A 16 32.64 17.05 -12.74
N SER A 17 32.33 17.43 -13.97
CA SER A 17 32.09 18.84 -14.31
C SER A 17 30.78 19.33 -13.69
N VAL A 18 30.70 20.62 -13.34
CA VAL A 18 29.47 21.24 -12.82
C VAL A 18 28.30 21.08 -13.81
N ILE A 19 28.59 21.14 -15.12
CA ILE A 19 27.56 20.92 -16.16
C ILE A 19 27.01 19.49 -16.09
N GLU A 20 27.87 18.52 -15.81
CA GLU A 20 27.53 17.10 -15.74
C GLU A 20 26.66 16.83 -14.51
N LEU A 21 26.98 17.47 -13.38
CA LEU A 21 26.15 17.44 -12.18
C LEU A 21 24.75 18.02 -12.43
N LEU A 22 24.65 19.14 -13.15
CA LEU A 22 23.36 19.76 -13.50
C LEU A 22 22.52 18.85 -14.41
N ILE A 23 23.15 18.18 -15.37
CA ILE A 23 22.47 17.21 -16.24
C ILE A 23 21.96 16.02 -15.41
N VAL A 24 22.79 15.47 -14.51
CA VAL A 24 22.40 14.37 -13.62
C VAL A 24 21.24 14.78 -12.71
N MET A 25 21.31 15.95 -12.08
CA MET A 25 20.23 16.48 -11.24
C MET A 25 18.92 16.67 -12.01
N SER A 26 19.00 17.15 -13.26
CA SER A 26 17.84 17.27 -14.15
C SER A 26 17.19 15.91 -14.43
N ILE A 27 17.98 14.90 -14.76
CA ILE A 27 17.50 13.53 -15.00
C ILE A 27 16.84 12.96 -13.74
N ILE A 28 17.48 13.10 -12.58
CA ILE A 28 16.95 12.64 -11.30
C ILE A 28 15.60 13.30 -11.02
N SER A 29 15.49 14.62 -11.18
CA SER A 29 14.24 15.37 -10.95
C SER A 29 13.08 14.81 -11.78
N VAL A 30 13.32 14.58 -13.08
CA VAL A 30 12.31 14.03 -13.99
C VAL A 30 11.89 12.61 -13.57
N VAL A 31 12.86 11.74 -13.29
CA VAL A 31 12.59 10.34 -12.89
C VAL A 31 11.87 10.28 -11.54
N SER A 32 12.28 11.09 -10.56
CA SER A 32 11.66 11.16 -9.24
C SER A 32 10.20 11.62 -9.32
N GLY A 33 9.88 12.57 -10.21
CA GLY A 33 8.50 13.01 -10.44
C GLY A 33 7.59 11.87 -10.88
N PHE A 34 8.01 11.07 -11.88
CA PHE A 34 7.25 9.90 -12.33
C PHE A 34 7.17 8.81 -11.26
N ALA A 35 8.26 8.56 -10.53
CA ALA A 35 8.31 7.56 -9.47
C ALA A 35 7.28 7.86 -8.37
N PHE A 36 7.16 9.12 -7.94
CA PHE A 36 6.21 9.52 -6.91
C PHE A 36 4.74 9.27 -7.34
N MET A 37 4.41 9.59 -8.60
CA MET A 37 3.07 9.33 -9.13
C MET A 37 2.74 7.82 -9.16
N GLN A 38 3.71 6.98 -9.50
CA GLN A 38 3.53 5.52 -9.52
C GLN A 38 3.28 4.96 -8.11
N ILE A 39 4.04 5.43 -7.12
CA ILE A 39 3.91 4.99 -5.72
C ILE A 39 2.52 5.31 -5.17
N THR A 40 2.02 6.52 -5.38
CA THR A 40 0.69 6.92 -4.87
C THR A 40 -0.44 6.07 -5.49
N ARG A 41 -0.36 5.76 -6.79
CA ARG A 41 -1.32 4.88 -7.46
C ARG A 41 -1.26 3.45 -6.91
N ALA A 42 -0.06 2.90 -6.74
CA ALA A 42 0.13 1.57 -6.19
C ALA A 42 -0.45 1.45 -4.77
N HIS A 43 -0.23 2.47 -3.92
CA HIS A 43 -0.84 2.51 -2.59
C HIS A 43 -2.37 2.49 -2.63
N GLN A 44 -2.98 3.28 -3.52
CA GLN A 44 -4.45 3.31 -3.65
C GLN A 44 -5.02 1.96 -4.09
N VAL A 45 -4.35 1.26 -5.02
CA VAL A 45 -4.76 -0.09 -5.46
C VAL A 45 -4.62 -1.08 -4.30
N MET A 46 -3.49 -1.06 -3.59
CA MET A 46 -3.24 -1.97 -2.47
C MET A 46 -4.26 -1.80 -1.34
N VAL A 47 -4.60 -0.55 -0.98
CA VAL A 47 -5.62 -0.27 0.04
C VAL A 47 -6.98 -0.81 -0.39
N ARG A 48 -7.37 -0.63 -1.65
CA ARG A 48 -8.65 -1.15 -2.19
C ARG A 48 -8.68 -2.68 -2.19
N GLU A 49 -7.58 -3.31 -2.59
CA GLU A 49 -7.49 -4.78 -2.62
C GLU A 49 -7.57 -5.36 -1.21
N ASN A 50 -6.85 -4.77 -0.24
CA ASN A 50 -6.93 -5.18 1.16
C ASN A 50 -8.35 -5.02 1.71
N ALA A 51 -9.00 -3.88 1.46
CA ALA A 51 -10.38 -3.64 1.88
C ALA A 51 -11.36 -4.65 1.26
N ALA A 52 -11.18 -5.00 -0.02
CA ALA A 52 -12.01 -6.00 -0.70
C ALA A 52 -11.81 -7.40 -0.11
N ARG A 53 -10.57 -7.79 0.20
CA ARG A 53 -10.26 -9.08 0.84
C ARG A 53 -10.87 -9.17 2.24
N GLU A 54 -10.77 -8.10 3.02
CA GLU A 54 -11.35 -8.02 4.35
C GLU A 54 -12.88 -8.10 4.30
N LEU A 55 -13.51 -7.34 3.40
CA LEU A 55 -14.95 -7.37 3.16
C LEU A 55 -15.42 -8.77 2.74
N ALA A 56 -14.72 -9.42 1.81
CA ALA A 56 -15.05 -10.78 1.38
C ALA A 56 -14.96 -11.79 2.53
N SER A 57 -13.94 -11.66 3.39
CA SER A 57 -13.81 -12.49 4.59
C SER A 57 -14.97 -12.27 5.57
N ASN A 58 -15.35 -11.01 5.81
CA ASN A 58 -16.46 -10.67 6.70
C ASN A 58 -17.81 -11.15 6.17
N LEU A 59 -18.04 -11.07 4.85
CA LEU A 59 -19.24 -11.62 4.22
C LEU A 59 -19.32 -13.15 4.40
N GLU A 60 -18.21 -13.87 4.20
CA GLU A 60 -18.22 -15.32 4.39
C GLU A 60 -18.42 -15.71 5.86
N LYS A 61 -17.80 -14.97 6.80
CA LYS A 61 -18.05 -15.16 8.24
C LYS A 61 -19.53 -14.94 8.59
N ALA A 62 -20.12 -13.85 8.12
CA ALA A 62 -21.53 -13.54 8.35
C ALA A 62 -22.46 -14.62 7.77
N ARG A 63 -22.12 -15.16 6.59
CA ARG A 63 -22.84 -16.27 5.95
C ARG A 63 -22.75 -17.54 6.80
N VAL A 64 -21.55 -17.96 7.16
CA VAL A 64 -21.32 -19.20 7.93
C VAL A 64 -21.97 -19.11 9.30
N ASP A 65 -21.86 -17.97 9.97
CA ASP A 65 -22.46 -17.79 11.28
C ASP A 65 -23.99 -17.78 11.22
N SER A 66 -24.58 -17.08 10.24
CA SER A 66 -26.02 -17.14 10.00
C SER A 66 -26.47 -18.57 9.72
N LEU A 67 -25.76 -19.33 8.88
CA LEU A 67 -26.12 -20.73 8.62
C LEU A 67 -26.02 -21.60 9.88
N ARG A 68 -24.99 -21.42 10.70
CA ARG A 68 -24.79 -22.18 11.94
C ARG A 68 -25.95 -21.96 12.92
N ARG A 69 -26.44 -20.73 13.03
CA ARG A 69 -27.48 -20.36 14.01
C ARG A 69 -28.91 -20.67 13.57
N HIS A 70 -29.14 -21.02 12.31
CA HIS A 70 -30.47 -21.25 11.74
C HIS A 70 -31.50 -20.16 12.15
N PRO A 71 -31.17 -18.87 11.95
CA PRO A 71 -32.03 -17.76 12.32
C PRO A 71 -33.34 -17.85 11.53
N THR A 72 -34.43 -17.56 12.21
CA THR A 72 -35.79 -17.61 11.62
C THR A 72 -36.22 -16.25 11.08
N ALA A 73 -35.52 -15.18 11.46
CA ALA A 73 -35.75 -13.82 10.97
C ALA A 73 -34.44 -13.18 10.50
N SER A 74 -34.51 -12.34 9.46
CA SER A 74 -33.34 -11.64 8.90
C SER A 74 -32.64 -10.74 9.92
N ALA A 75 -33.37 -10.21 10.91
CA ALA A 75 -32.82 -9.39 12.00
C ALA A 75 -31.94 -10.19 12.99
N GLN A 76 -31.87 -11.52 12.87
CA GLN A 76 -31.03 -12.40 13.67
C GLN A 76 -29.84 -12.96 12.87
N MET A 77 -29.77 -12.64 11.58
CA MET A 77 -28.68 -13.03 10.69
C MET A 77 -27.52 -12.05 10.87
N ALA A 78 -26.31 -12.57 11.03
CA ALA A 78 -25.11 -11.75 10.92
C ALA A 78 -25.11 -11.06 9.54
N GLN A 79 -24.87 -9.75 9.52
CA GLN A 79 -25.07 -8.93 8.33
C GLN A 79 -23.95 -7.90 8.18
N VAL A 80 -23.63 -7.58 6.93
CA VAL A 80 -22.70 -6.49 6.60
C VAL A 80 -23.52 -5.34 6.02
N VAL A 81 -23.47 -4.18 6.68
CA VAL A 81 -24.25 -2.99 6.31
C VAL A 81 -23.32 -1.96 5.70
N LEU A 82 -23.62 -1.55 4.46
CA LEU A 82 -22.95 -0.43 3.80
C LEU A 82 -23.46 0.88 4.40
N ILE A 83 -22.58 1.67 5.00
CA ILE A 83 -22.93 2.96 5.60
C ILE A 83 -22.92 4.04 4.50
N ASN A 84 -21.89 4.01 3.66
CA ASN A 84 -21.72 4.91 2.52
C ASN A 84 -20.78 4.27 1.48
N ALA A 85 -20.34 5.06 0.49
CA ALA A 85 -19.47 4.57 -0.58
C ALA A 85 -18.09 4.10 -0.12
N THR A 86 -17.64 4.45 1.09
CA THR A 86 -16.29 4.18 1.60
C THR A 86 -16.27 3.40 2.91
N PHE A 87 -17.40 3.27 3.61
CA PHE A 87 -17.47 2.63 4.91
C PHE A 87 -18.59 1.57 4.96
N TYR A 88 -18.28 0.47 5.64
CA TYR A 88 -19.22 -0.60 5.96
C TYR A 88 -19.05 -1.00 7.42
N SER A 89 -20.08 -1.60 8.00
CA SER A 89 -20.04 -2.15 9.35
C SER A 89 -20.48 -3.60 9.34
N VAL A 90 -19.84 -4.41 10.20
CA VAL A 90 -20.22 -5.81 10.42
C VAL A 90 -21.09 -5.83 11.67
N ALA A 91 -22.36 -6.18 11.50
CA ALA A 91 -23.26 -6.40 12.61
C ALA A 91 -23.02 -7.82 13.14
N ASP A 92 -22.81 -7.94 14.45
CA ASP A 92 -22.37 -9.16 15.16
C ASP A 92 -20.92 -9.54 14.82
N ALA A 93 -20.00 -8.61 15.08
CA ALA A 93 -18.58 -8.78 14.78
C ALA A 93 -17.87 -9.76 15.73
N ASP A 94 -18.43 -9.97 16.93
CA ASP A 94 -17.91 -10.90 17.94
C ASP A 94 -18.56 -12.29 17.86
N GLY A 95 -19.57 -12.46 17.01
CA GLY A 95 -20.21 -13.76 16.76
C GLY A 95 -21.00 -14.26 17.98
N ASN A 96 -21.58 -13.37 18.77
CA ASN A 96 -22.30 -13.69 20.00
C ASN A 96 -23.80 -13.96 19.82
N GLY A 97 -24.40 -13.64 18.67
CA GLY A 97 -25.85 -13.84 18.45
C GLY A 97 -26.68 -12.57 18.40
N ALA A 98 -26.09 -11.43 18.76
CA ALA A 98 -26.74 -10.14 18.84
C ALA A 98 -26.11 -9.17 17.83
N LEU A 99 -26.96 -8.47 17.08
CA LEU A 99 -26.48 -7.48 16.14
C LEU A 99 -25.87 -6.29 16.88
N ASP A 100 -24.56 -6.11 16.70
CA ASP A 100 -23.86 -4.92 17.15
C ASP A 100 -24.40 -3.65 16.49
N ALA A 101 -24.41 -2.55 17.25
CA ALA A 101 -24.64 -1.23 16.68
C ALA A 101 -23.54 -0.91 15.64
N PRO A 102 -23.86 -0.19 14.54
CA PRO A 102 -22.88 0.16 13.53
C PRO A 102 -21.72 0.93 14.14
N LYS A 103 -20.53 0.34 14.09
CA LYS A 103 -19.28 1.04 14.45
C LYS A 103 -18.73 1.66 13.16
N VAL A 104 -18.61 2.99 13.17
CA VAL A 104 -17.98 3.81 12.14
C VAL A 104 -16.48 3.89 12.34
#